data_AF-L9VUC4-F1
#
_entry.id   AF-L9VUC4-F1
#
_cell.length_a   1.000
_cell.length_b   1.000
_cell.length_c   1.000
_cell.angle_alpha   90.00
_cell.angle_beta   90.00
_cell.angle_gamma   90.00
#
_symmetry.space_group_name_H-M   'P 1'
#
loop_
_entity.id
_entity.type
_entity.pdbx_description
1 polymer ?
#
loop_
_entity_poly.entity_id
_entity_poly.type
_entity_poly.pdbx_seq_one_letter_code
_entity_poly.pdbx_strand_id
1 'polypeptide(L)'
;MPGSLVAVLGVVAALLSGLSIAMVVRHRRRRHARPELANALDDRLADAMGPGTGSHLERSPAVRRIAVVDVDDGSRDEYPGDGDRQAIVPTVRVDFETTDAPGMKLVLEYVADVLEAIQPELEARNERVHRYDIEFTFGPGGLIVSGECRRVSVAPELADRLLEDERYGAFELLRDVERADRDDDSPTVLWDDCRSSADRH
;
A
#
# COMPACT_ATOMS: atom_id res chain seq x y z
N MET A 1 10.32 29.46 50.24
CA MET A 1 10.59 29.57 48.78
C MET A 1 9.57 28.73 48.01
N PRO A 2 8.37 29.25 47.69
CA PRO A 2 7.33 28.51 46.95
C PRO A 2 7.28 28.81 45.44
N GLY A 3 8.01 29.82 44.95
CA GLY A 3 7.91 30.29 43.55
C GLY A 3 8.49 29.32 42.50
N SER A 4 9.49 28.53 42.87
CA SER A 4 10.18 27.63 41.93
C SER A 4 9.33 26.43 41.51
N LEU A 5 8.42 25.97 42.37
CA LEU A 5 7.62 24.76 42.14
C LEU A 5 6.43 25.04 41.20
N VAL A 6 5.85 26.24 41.30
CA VAL A 6 4.76 26.71 40.41
C VAL A 6 5.29 26.97 38.99
N ALA A 7 6.49 27.53 38.86
CA ALA A 7 7.11 27.77 37.56
C ALA A 7 7.43 26.47 36.82
N VAL A 8 7.94 25.44 37.51
CA VAL A 8 8.25 24.13 36.91
C VAL A 8 6.97 23.41 36.45
N LEU A 9 5.89 23.45 37.24
CA LEU A 9 4.60 22.88 36.87
C LEU A 9 3.97 23.55 35.64
N GLY A 10 4.08 24.88 35.53
CA GLY A 10 3.59 25.63 34.37
C GLY A 10 4.31 25.29 33.07
N VAL A 11 5.62 25.08 33.13
CA VAL A 11 6.44 24.67 31.97
C VAL A 11 6.10 23.25 31.53
N VAL A 12 5.92 22.32 32.47
CA VAL A 12 5.52 20.94 32.17
C VAL A 12 4.14 20.87 31.54
N ALA A 13 3.16 21.62 32.07
CA ALA A 13 1.81 21.66 31.49
C ALA A 13 1.79 22.26 30.08
N ALA A 14 2.58 23.31 29.82
CA ALA A 14 2.71 23.91 28.50
C ALA A 14 3.38 22.96 27.48
N LEU A 15 4.42 22.23 27.89
CA LEU A 15 5.08 21.23 27.05
C LEU A 15 4.15 20.06 26.71
N LEU A 16 3.41 19.53 27.68
CA LEU A 16 2.44 18.45 27.45
C LEU A 16 1.28 18.89 26.53
N SER A 17 0.82 20.13 26.70
CA SER A 17 -0.23 20.71 25.85
C SER A 17 0.27 20.94 24.42
N GLY A 18 1.50 21.44 24.27
CA GLY A 18 2.16 21.63 22.98
C GLY A 18 2.38 20.31 22.23
N LEU A 19 2.83 19.26 22.94
CA LEU A 19 2.99 17.92 22.39
C LEU A 19 1.66 17.34 21.92
N SER A 20 0.60 17.51 22.71
CA SER A 20 -0.75 17.04 22.37
C SER A 20 -1.29 17.74 21.11
N ILE A 21 -1.11 19.06 21.00
CA ILE A 21 -1.54 19.82 19.82
C ILE A 21 -0.72 19.44 18.59
N ALA A 22 0.60 19.29 18.72
CA ALA A 22 1.47 18.85 17.64
C ALA A 22 1.08 17.45 17.14
N MET A 23 0.78 16.54 18.06
CA MET A 23 0.33 15.18 17.74
C MET A 23 -1.01 15.18 17.00
N VAL A 24 -1.99 15.98 17.46
CA VAL A 24 -3.31 16.12 16.80
C VAL A 24 -3.19 16.77 15.42
N VAL A 25 -2.39 17.82 15.27
CA VAL A 25 -2.17 18.49 13.97
C VAL A 25 -1.46 17.55 12.99
N ARG A 26 -0.45 16.80 13.45
CA ARG A 26 0.23 15.80 12.65
C ARG A 26 -0.71 14.67 12.24
N HIS A 27 -1.54 14.19 13.16
CA HIS A 27 -2.55 13.16 12.87
C HIS A 27 -3.59 13.64 11.84
N ARG A 28 -4.04 14.89 11.96
CA ARG A 28 -4.97 15.50 10.99
C ARG A 28 -4.31 15.71 9.63
N ARG A 29 -3.06 16.18 9.56
CA ARG A 29 -2.31 16.31 8.31
C ARG A 29 -2.12 14.97 7.61
N ARG A 30 -1.76 13.92 8.36
CA ARG A 30 -1.65 12.55 7.83
C ARG A 30 -2.98 12.01 7.31
N ARG A 31 -4.12 12.38 7.92
CA ARG A 31 -5.45 12.01 7.40
C ARG A 31 -5.82 12.73 6.11
N HIS A 32 -5.39 13.97 5.91
CA HIS A 32 -5.65 14.74 4.69
C HIS A 32 -4.66 14.46 3.54
N ALA A 33 -3.41 14.11 3.85
CA ALA A 33 -2.42 13.73 2.84
C ALA A 33 -2.77 12.41 2.11
N ARG A 34 -3.57 11.54 2.73
CA ARG A 34 -3.95 10.25 2.15
C ARG A 34 -4.90 10.35 0.95
N PRO A 35 -5.97 11.17 0.99
CA PRO A 35 -6.75 11.47 -0.20
C PRO A 35 -5.90 12.04 -1.35
N GLU A 36 -4.98 12.96 -1.06
CA GLU A 36 -4.10 13.54 -2.08
C GLU A 36 -3.14 12.50 -2.68
N LEU A 37 -2.63 11.58 -1.85
CA LEU A 37 -1.83 10.46 -2.33
C LEU A 37 -2.67 9.49 -3.17
N ALA A 38 -3.83 9.08 -2.69
CA ALA A 38 -4.72 8.18 -3.43
C ALA A 38 -5.10 8.76 -4.80
N ASN A 39 -5.47 10.04 -4.86
CA ASN A 39 -5.78 10.70 -6.13
C ASN A 39 -4.59 10.71 -7.09
N ALA A 40 -3.37 10.99 -6.60
CA ALA A 40 -2.20 10.99 -7.45
C ALA A 40 -1.86 9.59 -8.00
N LEU A 41 -2.03 8.55 -7.19
CA LEU A 41 -1.87 7.18 -7.65
C LEU A 41 -2.99 6.79 -8.63
N ASP A 42 -4.23 7.21 -8.40
CA ASP A 42 -5.34 7.01 -9.34
C ASP A 42 -5.07 7.70 -10.69
N ASP A 43 -4.55 8.93 -10.67
CA ASP A 43 -4.16 9.65 -11.89
C ASP A 43 -3.07 8.90 -12.66
N ARG A 44 -2.05 8.37 -11.95
CA ARG A 44 -1.00 7.53 -12.55
C ARG A 44 -1.56 6.24 -13.18
N LEU A 45 -2.46 5.56 -12.47
CA LEU A 45 -3.11 4.35 -12.96
C LEU A 45 -4.00 4.64 -14.17
N ALA A 46 -4.70 5.77 -14.19
CA ALA A 46 -5.50 6.20 -15.33
C ALA A 46 -4.63 6.53 -16.56
N ASP A 47 -3.50 7.20 -16.36
CA ASP A 47 -2.56 7.54 -17.44
C ASP A 47 -1.89 6.30 -18.04
N ALA A 48 -1.48 5.34 -17.21
CA ALA A 48 -0.80 4.13 -17.65
C ALA A 48 -1.76 3.07 -18.19
N MET A 49 -2.90 2.87 -17.53
CA MET A 49 -3.76 1.69 -17.70
C MET A 49 -5.23 2.06 -18.00
N GLY A 50 -5.48 3.31 -18.38
CA GLY A 50 -6.79 3.80 -18.76
C GLY A 50 -7.35 3.17 -20.05
N PRO A 51 -8.66 3.33 -20.30
CA PRO A 51 -9.27 2.87 -21.54
C PRO A 51 -8.56 3.46 -22.76
N GLY A 52 -8.10 2.59 -23.67
CA GLY A 52 -7.41 3.00 -24.89
C GLY A 52 -5.88 3.06 -24.80
N THR A 53 -5.26 2.72 -23.66
CA THR A 53 -3.78 2.59 -23.54
C THR A 53 -3.26 1.21 -23.96
N GLY A 54 -4.14 0.28 -24.37
CA GLY A 54 -3.80 -1.11 -24.66
C GLY A 54 -4.21 -2.10 -23.56
N SER A 55 -4.69 -1.59 -22.43
CA SER A 55 -5.35 -2.35 -21.37
C SER A 55 -6.65 -3.00 -21.87
N HIS A 56 -6.94 -4.23 -21.40
CA HIS A 56 -8.20 -4.93 -21.68
C HIS A 56 -9.33 -4.54 -20.74
N LEU A 57 -9.09 -3.62 -19.80
CA LEU A 57 -10.05 -3.20 -18.79
C LEU A 57 -11.01 -2.14 -19.33
N GLU A 58 -12.28 -2.22 -18.94
CA GLU A 58 -13.26 -1.17 -19.23
C GLU A 58 -13.05 0.08 -18.35
N ARG A 59 -12.42 -0.09 -17.18
CA ARG A 59 -12.03 1.00 -16.27
C ARG A 59 -10.57 0.82 -15.86
N SER A 60 -9.88 1.94 -15.65
CA SER A 60 -8.54 1.90 -15.06
C SER A 60 -8.59 1.25 -13.68
N PRO A 61 -7.51 0.59 -13.24
CA PRO A 61 -7.35 0.22 -11.85
C PRO A 61 -7.45 1.46 -10.95
N ALA A 62 -7.87 1.26 -9.71
CA ALA A 62 -8.04 2.35 -8.75
C ALA A 62 -7.56 1.96 -7.36
N VAL A 63 -7.02 2.93 -6.63
CA VAL A 63 -6.65 2.78 -5.22
C VAL A 63 -7.91 2.59 -4.38
N ARG A 64 -8.10 1.38 -3.86
CA ARG A 64 -9.19 1.08 -2.93
C ARG A 64 -8.91 1.66 -1.54
N ARG A 65 -7.65 1.55 -1.09
CA ARG A 65 -7.24 1.95 0.27
C ARG A 65 -5.74 2.13 0.35
N ILE A 66 -5.31 3.02 1.25
CA ILE A 66 -3.93 3.07 1.74
C ILE A 66 -3.96 2.83 3.25
N ALA A 67 -3.57 1.63 3.69
CA ALA A 67 -3.43 1.31 5.11
C ALA A 67 -2.08 1.79 5.64
N VAL A 68 -1.99 2.02 6.95
CA VAL A 68 -0.72 2.32 7.63
C VAL A 68 -0.51 1.27 8.69
N VAL A 69 0.69 0.72 8.68
CA VAL A 69 1.16 -0.30 9.61
C VAL A 69 2.37 0.26 10.35
N ASP A 70 2.44 -0.03 11.65
CA ASP A 70 3.62 0.24 12.44
C ASP A 70 4.61 -0.91 12.20
N VAL A 71 5.83 -0.57 11.80
CA VAL A 71 6.90 -1.52 11.50
C VAL A 71 7.95 -1.35 12.59
N ASP A 72 8.27 -2.45 13.27
CA ASP A 72 9.35 -2.47 14.26
C ASP A 72 10.67 -2.60 13.48
N ASP A 73 11.35 -1.48 13.23
CA ASP A 73 12.75 -1.55 12.84
C ASP A 73 13.53 -1.92 14.10
N GLY A 74 14.36 -2.95 14.09
CA GLY A 74 15.05 -3.46 15.29
C GLY A 74 16.04 -2.49 15.98
N SER A 75 15.92 -1.18 15.75
CA SER A 75 16.69 -0.08 16.30
C SER A 75 16.35 0.14 17.76
N ARG A 76 17.03 -0.59 18.65
CA ARG A 76 16.80 -0.53 20.10
C ARG A 76 17.41 0.68 20.82
N ASP A 77 18.09 1.58 20.10
CA ASP A 77 18.80 2.69 20.71
C ASP A 77 18.50 4.02 20.00
N GLU A 78 18.24 5.04 20.82
CA GLU A 78 18.19 6.48 20.51
C GLU A 78 16.83 7.06 20.05
N TYR A 79 16.16 7.75 21.00
CA TYR A 79 15.02 8.67 20.86
C TYR A 79 14.10 8.52 19.63
N PRO A 80 12.85 8.03 19.81
CA PRO A 80 11.95 7.84 18.68
C PRO A 80 11.46 9.19 18.14
N GLY A 81 11.97 9.58 16.98
CA GLY A 81 11.15 10.30 16.02
C GLY A 81 10.04 9.35 15.57
N ASP A 82 8.84 9.47 16.12
CA ASP A 82 7.66 8.61 15.89
C ASP A 82 7.13 8.60 14.43
N GLY A 83 7.93 9.12 13.49
CA GLY A 83 7.69 9.13 12.06
C GLY A 83 8.34 7.99 11.30
N ASP A 84 9.47 7.46 11.78
CA ASP A 84 10.27 6.50 10.99
C ASP A 84 9.75 5.08 11.07
N ARG A 85 8.89 4.76 12.03
CA ARG A 85 8.37 3.39 12.25
C ARG A 85 7.06 3.10 11.52
N GLN A 86 6.65 3.93 10.57
CA GLN A 86 5.38 3.74 9.87
C GLN A 86 5.61 3.44 8.38
N ALA A 87 4.93 2.41 7.90
CA ALA A 87 4.87 2.09 6.48
C ALA A 87 3.43 1.99 6.01
N ILE A 88 3.23 2.12 4.70
CA ILE A 88 1.94 2.04 4.05
C ILE A 88 1.75 0.69 3.37
N VAL A 89 0.48 0.30 3.20
CA VAL A 89 0.07 -0.80 2.33
C VAL A 89 -0.95 -0.24 1.34
N PRO A 90 -0.53 0.18 0.13
CA PRO A 90 -1.46 0.56 -0.92
C PRO A 90 -2.19 -0.69 -1.40
N THR A 91 -3.51 -0.59 -1.48
CA THR A 91 -4.40 -1.60 -2.05
C THR A 91 -5.01 -1.04 -3.34
N VAL A 92 -4.57 -1.55 -4.48
CA VAL A 92 -5.12 -1.23 -5.81
C VAL A 92 -6.12 -2.31 -6.20
N ARG A 93 -7.21 -1.92 -6.87
CA ARG A 93 -8.20 -2.85 -7.40
C ARG A 93 -8.22 -2.78 -8.92
N VAL A 94 -8.17 -3.96 -9.52
CA VAL A 94 -8.37 -4.24 -10.94
C VAL A 94 -9.69 -4.97 -11.08
N ASP A 95 -10.60 -4.43 -11.89
CA ASP A 95 -11.90 -5.05 -12.18
C ASP A 95 -11.90 -5.58 -13.61
N PHE A 96 -11.97 -6.90 -13.76
CA PHE A 96 -11.99 -7.52 -15.08
C PHE A 96 -13.37 -7.46 -15.73
N GLU A 97 -14.45 -7.26 -14.96
CA GLU A 97 -15.84 -7.32 -15.43
C GLU A 97 -16.17 -8.60 -16.25
N THR A 98 -15.34 -9.65 -16.12
CA THR A 98 -15.52 -10.97 -16.72
C THR A 98 -16.28 -11.90 -15.79
N THR A 99 -16.90 -12.95 -16.34
CA THR A 99 -17.55 -14.00 -15.52
C THR A 99 -16.54 -15.02 -14.99
N ASP A 100 -15.49 -15.31 -15.74
CA ASP A 100 -14.50 -16.33 -15.38
C ASP A 100 -13.25 -15.70 -14.76
N ALA A 101 -12.55 -16.51 -13.96
CA ALA A 101 -11.26 -16.14 -13.38
C ALA A 101 -10.22 -15.88 -14.48
N PRO A 102 -9.45 -14.78 -14.39
CA PRO A 102 -8.37 -14.50 -15.33
C PRO A 102 -7.24 -15.52 -15.20
N GLY A 103 -6.51 -15.76 -16.29
CA GLY A 103 -5.31 -16.59 -16.27
C GLY A 103 -4.18 -15.92 -15.49
N MET A 104 -3.36 -16.71 -14.77
CA MET A 104 -2.30 -16.18 -13.89
C MET A 104 -1.27 -15.30 -14.60
N LYS A 105 -0.98 -15.61 -15.87
CA LYS A 105 -0.09 -14.78 -16.69
C LYS A 105 -0.64 -13.36 -16.82
N LEU A 106 -1.92 -13.23 -17.16
CA LEU A 106 -2.58 -11.93 -17.32
C LEU A 106 -2.63 -11.18 -15.99
N VAL A 107 -2.96 -11.87 -14.89
CA VAL A 107 -2.96 -11.31 -13.53
C VAL A 107 -1.63 -10.62 -13.24
N LEU A 108 -0.51 -11.28 -13.52
CA LEU A 108 0.81 -10.77 -13.16
C LEU A 108 1.36 -9.72 -14.13
N GLU A 109 0.91 -9.74 -15.38
CA GLU A 109 1.08 -8.58 -16.28
C GLU A 109 0.43 -7.34 -15.64
N TYR A 110 -0.82 -7.44 -15.19
CA TYR A 110 -1.48 -6.34 -14.47
C TYR A 110 -0.80 -5.97 -13.14
N VAL A 111 -0.25 -6.94 -12.40
CA VAL A 111 0.53 -6.63 -11.18
C VAL A 111 1.75 -5.79 -11.54
N ALA A 112 2.52 -6.21 -12.55
CA ALA A 112 3.71 -5.47 -12.98
C ALA A 112 3.35 -4.05 -13.44
N ASP A 113 2.34 -3.92 -14.31
CA ASP A 113 1.88 -2.62 -14.82
C ASP A 113 1.44 -1.69 -13.68
N VAL A 114 0.71 -2.22 -12.68
CA VAL A 114 0.29 -1.45 -11.51
C VAL A 114 1.51 -0.99 -10.70
N LEU A 115 2.48 -1.86 -10.44
CA LEU A 115 3.68 -1.52 -9.67
C LEU A 115 4.50 -0.45 -10.38
N GLU A 116 4.76 -0.62 -11.68
CA GLU A 116 5.47 0.36 -12.52
C GLU A 116 4.77 1.72 -12.54
N ALA A 117 3.43 1.75 -12.50
CA ALA A 117 2.66 2.99 -12.49
C ALA A 117 2.74 3.73 -11.15
N ILE A 118 2.64 3.02 -10.02
CA ILE A 118 2.45 3.67 -8.71
C ILE A 118 3.75 3.84 -7.92
N GLN A 119 4.73 2.96 -8.09
CA GLN A 119 5.95 2.97 -7.29
C GLN A 119 6.76 4.27 -7.44
N PRO A 120 6.98 4.82 -8.66
CA PRO A 120 7.71 6.08 -8.80
C PRO A 120 7.07 7.25 -8.05
N GLU A 121 5.73 7.27 -7.95
CA GLU A 121 4.99 8.30 -7.23
C GLU A 121 5.15 8.17 -5.71
N LEU A 122 5.20 6.93 -5.21
CA LEU A 122 5.44 6.63 -3.80
C LEU A 122 6.87 6.99 -3.37
N GLU A 123 7.86 6.65 -4.20
CA GLU A 123 9.26 6.99 -3.99
C GLU A 123 9.48 8.51 -4.02
N ALA A 124 8.91 9.21 -5.00
CA ALA A 124 9.01 10.67 -5.11
C ALA A 124 8.48 11.39 -3.85
N ARG A 125 7.53 10.76 -3.15
CA ARG A 125 6.94 11.27 -1.90
C ARG A 125 7.62 10.72 -0.64
N ASN A 126 8.64 9.88 -0.78
CA ASN A 126 9.36 9.22 0.31
C ASN A 126 8.44 8.39 1.21
N GLU A 127 7.42 7.74 0.64
CA GLU A 127 6.54 6.85 1.38
C GLU A 127 7.18 5.49 1.58
N ARG A 128 7.30 5.03 2.83
CA ARG A 128 7.78 3.67 3.13
C ARG A 128 6.67 2.67 2.84
N VAL A 129 6.86 1.76 1.90
CA VAL A 129 5.89 0.70 1.59
C VAL A 129 6.25 -0.58 2.35
N HIS A 130 5.28 -1.19 3.02
CA HIS A 130 5.46 -2.49 3.68
C HIS A 130 5.22 -3.65 2.72
N ARG A 131 4.18 -3.54 1.89
CA ARG A 131 3.87 -4.41 0.74
C ARG A 131 2.84 -3.73 -0.15
N TYR A 132 2.73 -4.18 -1.39
CA TYR A 132 1.68 -3.78 -2.32
C TYR A 132 0.59 -4.84 -2.34
N ASP A 133 -0.68 -4.45 -2.20
CA ASP A 133 -1.82 -5.34 -2.34
C ASP A 133 -2.55 -5.01 -3.66
N ILE A 134 -2.65 -5.97 -4.59
CA ILE A 134 -3.41 -5.82 -5.83
C ILE A 134 -4.60 -6.79 -5.78
N GLU A 135 -5.81 -6.25 -5.68
CA GLU A 135 -7.07 -6.98 -5.70
C GLU A 135 -7.61 -7.11 -7.11
N PHE A 136 -8.05 -8.31 -7.47
CA PHE A 136 -8.68 -8.64 -8.74
C PHE A 136 -10.12 -9.04 -8.49
N THR A 137 -11.06 -8.32 -9.10
CA THR A 137 -12.49 -8.68 -9.07
C THR A 137 -12.92 -9.24 -10.41
N PHE A 138 -13.68 -10.34 -10.35
CA PHE A 138 -14.27 -11.03 -11.49
C PHE A 138 -15.50 -11.83 -11.02
N GLY A 139 -16.22 -12.45 -11.93
CA GLY A 139 -17.45 -13.18 -11.63
C GLY A 139 -18.72 -12.34 -11.77
N PRO A 140 -19.89 -12.99 -11.69
CA PRO A 140 -21.17 -12.32 -11.86
C PRO A 140 -21.41 -11.32 -10.72
N GLY A 141 -21.20 -10.03 -11.01
CA GLY A 141 -21.56 -8.93 -10.12
C GLY A 141 -23.06 -8.66 -10.20
N GLY A 142 -23.83 -9.14 -9.23
CA GLY A 142 -25.28 -8.93 -9.18
C GLY A 142 -25.81 -8.72 -7.77
N LEU A 143 -27.07 -8.27 -7.65
CA LEU A 143 -27.74 -8.05 -6.36
C LEU A 143 -27.86 -9.32 -5.48
N ILE A 144 -27.59 -10.50 -6.04
CA ILE A 144 -27.83 -11.81 -5.43
C ILE A 144 -26.54 -12.66 -5.33
N VAL A 145 -25.58 -12.45 -6.24
CA VAL A 145 -24.31 -13.21 -6.28
C VAL A 145 -23.17 -12.21 -6.11
N SER A 146 -22.32 -12.46 -5.11
CA SER A 146 -21.10 -11.67 -4.95
C SER A 146 -20.08 -12.13 -5.98
N GLY A 147 -19.47 -11.18 -6.70
CA GLY A 147 -18.28 -11.45 -7.49
C GLY A 147 -17.15 -12.01 -6.61
N GLU A 148 -16.23 -12.73 -7.23
CA GLU A 148 -15.02 -13.21 -6.59
C GLU A 148 -14.01 -12.07 -6.44
N CYS A 149 -13.19 -12.17 -5.39
CA CYS A 149 -12.11 -11.22 -5.14
C CYS A 149 -10.87 -12.01 -4.71
N ARG A 150 -9.83 -11.93 -5.55
CA ARG A 150 -8.51 -12.52 -5.29
C ARG A 150 -7.48 -11.41 -5.12
N ARG A 151 -6.40 -11.68 -4.41
CA ARG A 151 -5.34 -10.71 -4.17
C ARG A 151 -3.97 -11.30 -4.44
N VAL A 152 -3.10 -10.49 -5.03
CA VAL A 152 -1.66 -10.69 -5.01
C VAL A 152 -1.04 -9.63 -4.10
N SER A 153 -0.24 -10.07 -3.13
CA SER A 153 0.56 -9.18 -2.30
C SER A 153 2.03 -9.28 -2.72
N VAL A 154 2.72 -8.15 -2.89
CA VAL A 154 4.10 -8.10 -3.39
C VAL A 154 4.98 -7.34 -2.40
N ALA A 155 6.11 -7.94 -2.01
CA ALA A 155 7.13 -7.29 -1.19
C ALA A 155 7.80 -6.11 -1.94
N PRO A 156 8.17 -5.03 -1.25
CA PRO A 156 8.72 -3.84 -1.90
C PRO A 156 10.00 -4.13 -2.70
N GLU A 157 10.83 -5.06 -2.26
CA GLU A 157 12.10 -5.40 -2.92
C GLU A 157 11.90 -6.05 -4.31
N LEU A 158 10.74 -6.68 -4.54
CA LEU A 158 10.39 -7.22 -5.86
C LEU A 158 9.91 -6.11 -6.81
N ALA A 159 9.24 -5.11 -6.26
CA ALA A 159 8.77 -3.96 -7.00
C ALA A 159 9.97 -3.07 -7.39
N ASP A 160 10.90 -2.78 -6.47
CA ASP A 160 12.15 -2.07 -6.75
C ASP A 160 12.92 -2.73 -7.90
N ARG A 161 13.06 -4.06 -7.85
CA ARG A 161 13.77 -4.82 -8.89
C ARG A 161 13.12 -4.70 -10.27
N LEU A 162 11.79 -4.62 -10.33
CA LEU A 162 11.03 -4.44 -11.57
C LEU A 162 11.37 -3.11 -12.25
N LEU A 163 11.62 -2.04 -11.49
CA LEU A 163 12.01 -0.75 -12.05
C LEU A 163 13.52 -0.60 -12.29
N GLU A 164 14.36 -1.34 -11.56
CA GLU A 164 15.82 -1.21 -11.64
C GLU A 164 16.49 -2.09 -12.72
N ASP A 165 16.00 -3.31 -12.98
CA ASP A 165 16.57 -4.22 -13.99
C ASP A 165 15.63 -4.35 -15.20
N GLU A 166 16.04 -3.78 -16.33
CA GLU A 166 15.29 -3.85 -17.61
C GLU A 166 15.01 -5.30 -18.10
N ARG A 167 15.74 -6.30 -17.59
CA ARG A 167 15.53 -7.72 -17.91
C ARG A 167 14.59 -8.41 -16.93
N TYR A 168 14.17 -7.73 -15.88
CA TYR A 168 13.23 -8.23 -14.89
C TYR A 168 11.84 -7.72 -15.27
N GLY A 169 11.04 -8.56 -15.92
CA GLY A 169 9.67 -8.22 -16.30
C GLY A 169 8.63 -9.03 -15.52
N ALA A 170 7.39 -9.00 -16.00
CA ALA A 170 6.26 -9.73 -15.38
C ALA A 170 6.50 -11.25 -15.21
N PHE A 171 7.29 -11.86 -16.09
CA PHE A 171 7.60 -13.29 -16.00
C PHE A 171 8.60 -13.60 -14.86
N GLU A 172 9.63 -12.78 -14.70
CA GLU A 172 10.58 -12.89 -13.60
C GLU A 172 9.88 -12.59 -12.27
N LEU A 173 9.03 -11.56 -12.24
CA LEU A 173 8.17 -11.23 -11.10
C LEU A 173 7.28 -12.41 -10.69
N LEU A 174 6.61 -13.07 -11.65
CA LEU A 174 5.80 -14.26 -11.40
C LEU A 174 6.59 -15.34 -10.65
N ARG A 175 7.79 -15.68 -11.16
CA ARG A 175 8.61 -16.74 -10.56
C ARG A 175 9.08 -16.39 -9.16
N ASP A 176 9.35 -15.13 -8.89
CA ASP A 176 9.79 -14.66 -7.59
C ASP A 176 8.64 -14.54 -6.59
N VAL A 177 7.47 -14.07 -7.03
CA VAL A 177 6.24 -14.07 -6.23
C VAL A 177 5.84 -15.49 -5.85
N GLU A 178 5.82 -16.44 -6.79
CA GLU A 178 5.57 -17.86 -6.51
C GLU A 178 6.57 -18.47 -5.53
N ARG A 179 7.83 -18.00 -5.54
CA ARG A 179 8.85 -18.49 -4.61
C ARG A 179 8.62 -17.90 -3.22
N ALA A 180 8.36 -16.61 -3.15
CA ALA A 180 8.17 -15.87 -1.92
C ALA A 180 6.86 -16.23 -1.21
N ASP A 181 5.79 -16.57 -1.95
CA ASP A 181 4.53 -17.07 -1.39
C ASP A 181 4.70 -18.40 -0.60
N ARG A 182 5.72 -19.20 -0.92
CA ARG A 182 6.05 -20.42 -0.17
C ARG A 182 6.94 -20.18 1.05
N ASP A 183 7.38 -18.95 1.25
CA ASP A 183 8.21 -18.53 2.37
C ASP A 183 7.34 -17.83 3.41
N ASP A 184 7.12 -18.49 4.55
CA ASP A 184 6.25 -17.98 5.62
C ASP A 184 6.73 -16.64 6.21
N ASP A 185 8.03 -16.30 6.03
CA ASP A 185 8.61 -15.04 6.49
C ASP A 185 8.42 -13.89 5.47
N SER A 186 7.92 -14.18 4.26
CA SER A 186 7.66 -13.17 3.24
C SER A 186 6.27 -12.52 3.39
N PRO A 187 6.14 -11.20 3.19
CA PRO A 187 4.83 -10.56 3.09
C PRO A 187 4.14 -10.79 1.73
N THR A 188 4.78 -11.54 0.82
CA THR A 188 4.29 -11.83 -0.53
C THR A 188 3.26 -12.96 -0.48
N VAL A 189 2.15 -12.79 -1.20
CA VAL A 189 1.08 -13.78 -1.28
C VAL A 189 0.58 -13.87 -2.70
N LEU A 190 0.40 -15.09 -3.22
CA LEU A 190 -0.10 -15.34 -4.57
C LEU A 190 -1.56 -15.82 -4.54
N TRP A 191 -2.45 -15.03 -5.13
CA TRP A 191 -3.82 -15.42 -5.48
C TRP A 191 -4.72 -15.85 -4.32
N ASP A 192 -4.61 -15.16 -3.19
CA ASP A 192 -5.39 -15.45 -1.98
C ASP A 192 -6.75 -14.73 -1.97
N ASP A 193 -7.68 -15.16 -1.14
CA ASP A 193 -8.97 -14.50 -0.96
C ASP A 193 -8.79 -13.10 -0.36
N CYS A 194 -9.44 -12.07 -0.91
CA CYS A 194 -9.33 -10.69 -0.39
C CYS A 194 -9.77 -10.54 1.08
N ARG A 195 -10.51 -11.50 1.64
CA ARG A 195 -11.00 -11.51 3.03
C ARG A 195 -9.99 -12.10 4.03
N SER A 196 -9.00 -12.87 3.57
CA SER A 196 -8.08 -13.64 4.43
C SER A 196 -7.14 -12.76 5.28
N SER A 197 -6.90 -11.50 4.89
CA SER A 197 -5.98 -10.60 5.60
C SER A 197 -6.54 -9.93 6.85
N ALA A 198 -7.84 -10.06 7.13
CA ALA A 198 -8.39 -9.51 8.38
C ALA A 198 -7.87 -10.26 9.63
N ASP A 199 -7.38 -11.49 9.46
CA ASP A 199 -6.98 -12.39 10.56
C ASP A 199 -5.45 -12.55 10.75
N ARG A 200 -4.62 -11.85 9.97
CA ARG A 200 -3.15 -11.85 10.13
C ARG A 200 -2.64 -10.43 10.43
N HIS A 201 -2.96 -9.93 11.61
CA HIS A 201 -2.34 -8.76 12.25
C HIS A 201 -2.15 -9.03 13.74
#